data_AF-A0A953XNT8-F1
#
_entry.id   AF-A0A953XNT8-F1
#
_cell.length_a   1.000
_cell.length_b   1.000
_cell.length_c   1.000
_cell.angle_alpha   90.00
_cell.angle_beta   90.00
_cell.angle_gamma   90.00
#
_symmetry.space_group_name_H-M   'P 1'
#
loop_
_entity.id
_entity.type
_entity.pdbx_description
1 polymer ?
#
loop_
_entity_poly.entity_id
_entity_poly.type
_entity_poly.pdbx_seq_one_letter_code
_entity_poly.pdbx_strand_id
1 'polypeptide(L)'
;MKIRLLSAVIAIGLLSVVGLFAQDAPPEPAPEKKVVLVDSAENLLSQEIWGKWETNRTVTKFVQDGLPKDNFGKVEFTRDEAATTRITAALEDLVSKIAERGKPNDVEFMRGVKAVYATGRMKLDRSKDSFEADFALITMFGEQLLIIRAGTEAKPSWETDRVSFVRDAEGDHDLLFIGTDTKEGKFTALQRDGVK
;
A
#
# COMPACT_ATOMS: atom_id res chain seq x y z
N MET A 1 -78.46 -42.32 19.68
CA MET A 1 -79.21 -42.09 18.42
C MET A 1 -78.19 -42.10 17.28
N LYS A 2 -78.21 -43.13 16.43
CA LYS A 2 -77.35 -43.22 15.23
C LYS A 2 -78.17 -42.71 14.04
N ILE A 3 -77.66 -41.73 13.31
CA ILE A 3 -78.03 -41.48 11.90
C ILE A 3 -76.73 -41.40 11.11
N ARG A 4 -76.66 -42.24 10.08
CA ARG A 4 -75.63 -42.30 9.03
C ARG A 4 -76.17 -41.60 7.79
N LEU A 5 -75.30 -40.94 7.02
CA LEU A 5 -75.24 -40.86 5.54
C LEU A 5 -73.96 -40.04 5.24
N LEU A 6 -72.85 -40.53 4.69
CA LEU A 6 -72.49 -41.31 3.48
C LEU A 6 -72.57 -40.50 2.16
N SER A 7 -71.37 -40.30 1.56
CA SER A 7 -71.03 -40.17 0.13
C SER A 7 -71.36 -38.82 -0.57
N ALA A 8 -70.59 -38.26 -1.51
CA ALA A 8 -69.57 -38.76 -2.45
C ALA A 8 -68.71 -37.56 -2.97
N VAL A 9 -67.37 -37.62 -3.16
CA VAL A 9 -66.56 -38.13 -4.31
C VAL A 9 -66.02 -37.02 -5.27
N ILE A 10 -64.68 -36.86 -5.21
CA ILE A 10 -63.63 -36.74 -6.26
C ILE A 10 -63.55 -35.51 -7.21
N ALA A 11 -62.38 -34.84 -7.17
CA ALA A 11 -61.46 -34.57 -8.32
C ALA A 11 -60.13 -33.95 -7.80
N ILE A 12 -59.07 -34.72 -7.60
CA ILE A 12 -57.82 -34.80 -8.39
C ILE A 12 -57.32 -33.43 -8.92
N GLY A 13 -56.19 -33.00 -8.35
CA GLY A 13 -55.28 -32.00 -8.93
C GLY A 13 -53.86 -32.27 -8.45
N LEU A 14 -53.15 -33.13 -9.20
CA LEU A 14 -51.71 -33.35 -9.11
C LEU A 14 -51.02 -32.04 -9.53
N LEU A 15 -50.08 -31.51 -8.73
CA LEU A 15 -48.93 -30.77 -9.24
C LEU A 15 -47.86 -30.66 -8.15
N SER A 16 -46.81 -31.43 -8.36
CA SER A 16 -45.54 -31.41 -7.66
C SER A 16 -44.83 -30.07 -7.92
N VAL A 17 -44.44 -29.34 -6.86
CA VAL A 17 -43.24 -28.48 -6.91
C VAL A 17 -42.52 -28.59 -5.57
N VAL A 18 -41.46 -29.37 -5.57
CA VAL A 18 -40.32 -29.21 -4.67
C VAL A 18 -39.55 -27.98 -5.15
N GLY A 19 -39.37 -27.02 -4.25
CA GLY A 19 -38.52 -25.84 -4.43
C GLY A 19 -38.39 -25.17 -3.07
N LEU A 20 -37.49 -25.66 -2.21
CA LEU A 20 -36.16 -25.07 -2.06
C LEU A 20 -36.23 -23.53 -1.98
N PHE A 21 -36.82 -23.01 -0.91
CA PHE A 21 -36.43 -21.68 -0.44
C PHE A 21 -35.07 -21.84 0.24
N ALA A 22 -34.01 -21.79 -0.57
CA ALA A 22 -32.74 -21.32 -0.09
C ALA A 22 -33.02 -19.94 0.53
N GLN A 23 -32.86 -19.82 1.84
CA GLN A 23 -32.54 -18.54 2.43
C GLN A 23 -31.33 -18.04 1.64
N ASP A 24 -31.51 -16.99 0.85
CA ASP A 24 -30.38 -16.18 0.43
C ASP A 24 -29.66 -15.83 1.73
N ALA A 25 -28.52 -16.50 1.96
CA ALA A 25 -27.65 -16.17 3.06
C ALA A 25 -27.41 -14.65 2.95
N PRO A 26 -27.49 -13.90 4.06
CA PRO A 26 -27.15 -12.48 4.02
C PRO A 26 -25.81 -12.35 3.28
N PRO A 27 -25.68 -11.43 2.32
CA PRO A 27 -24.49 -11.32 1.50
C PRO A 27 -23.29 -11.33 2.43
N GLU A 28 -22.38 -12.28 2.19
CA GLU A 28 -21.17 -12.42 2.98
C GLU A 28 -20.54 -11.02 3.09
N PRO A 29 -20.24 -10.52 4.30
CA PRO A 29 -19.68 -9.19 4.43
C PRO A 29 -18.49 -9.10 3.50
N ALA A 30 -18.50 -8.10 2.61
CA ALA A 30 -17.40 -7.89 1.68
C ALA A 30 -16.10 -7.99 2.51
N PRO A 31 -15.10 -8.78 2.06
CA PRO A 31 -13.90 -8.98 2.84
C PRO A 31 -13.38 -7.60 3.25
N GLU A 32 -13.27 -7.38 4.57
CA GLU A 32 -12.78 -6.10 5.08
C GLU A 32 -11.48 -5.79 4.32
N LYS A 33 -11.48 -4.68 3.57
CA LYS A 33 -10.28 -4.25 2.85
C LYS A 33 -9.15 -4.17 3.88
N LYS A 34 -8.15 -5.03 3.73
CA LYS A 34 -7.04 -5.12 4.69
C LYS A 34 -6.10 -3.92 4.55
N VAL A 35 -6.13 -3.26 3.39
CA VAL A 35 -5.42 -2.02 3.11
C VAL A 35 -6.43 -0.91 2.82
N VAL A 36 -6.31 0.19 3.53
CA VAL A 36 -7.09 1.41 3.31
C VAL A 36 -6.16 2.50 2.79
N LEU A 37 -6.52 3.07 1.64
CA LEU A 37 -5.92 4.30 1.17
C LEU A 37 -6.48 5.44 2.04
N VAL A 38 -5.64 6.02 2.87
CA VAL A 38 -6.01 7.15 3.73
C VAL A 38 -5.92 8.43 2.90
N ASP A 39 -6.91 9.29 3.05
CA ASP A 39 -6.92 10.56 2.31
C ASP A 39 -5.69 11.40 2.71
N SER A 40 -5.03 11.96 1.70
CA SER A 40 -3.71 12.61 1.79
C SER A 40 -3.66 13.79 2.77
N ALA A 41 -4.83 14.35 3.13
CA ALA A 41 -4.95 15.53 3.99
C ALA A 41 -4.25 15.39 5.36
N GLU A 42 -4.13 14.16 5.88
CA GLU A 42 -3.55 13.91 7.21
C GLU A 42 -2.03 13.70 7.19
N ASN A 43 -1.40 13.59 6.01
CA ASN A 43 0.03 13.33 5.88
C ASN A 43 0.69 14.29 4.86
N LEU A 44 1.49 15.22 5.36
CA LEU A 44 2.19 16.21 4.55
C LEU A 44 3.10 15.57 3.49
N LEU A 45 3.89 14.55 3.85
CA LEU A 45 4.77 13.89 2.89
C LEU A 45 3.96 13.27 1.74
N SER A 46 2.80 12.69 2.00
CA SER A 46 1.94 12.10 0.96
C SER A 46 1.41 13.11 -0.05
N GLN A 47 1.27 14.39 0.36
CA GLN A 47 0.88 15.48 -0.52
C GLN A 47 2.06 15.99 -1.35
N GLU A 48 3.27 15.90 -0.80
CA GLU A 48 4.45 16.54 -1.37
C GLU A 48 5.37 15.60 -2.15
N ILE A 49 5.34 14.30 -1.89
CA ILE A 49 6.29 13.34 -2.48
C ILE A 49 6.27 13.32 -4.02
N TRP A 50 5.18 13.77 -4.66
CA TRP A 50 4.99 13.70 -6.11
C TRP A 50 5.97 14.55 -6.90
N GLY A 51 6.32 14.08 -8.11
CA GLY A 51 7.20 14.79 -9.03
C GLY A 51 8.64 14.35 -8.94
N LYS A 52 9.54 15.19 -9.47
CA LYS A 52 10.96 14.88 -9.65
C LYS A 52 11.79 15.42 -8.51
N TRP A 53 12.71 14.60 -8.06
CA TRP A 53 13.67 14.88 -7.03
C TRP A 53 15.07 14.51 -7.51
N GLU A 54 16.09 15.23 -7.04
CA GLU A 54 17.48 14.92 -7.32
C GLU A 54 18.33 15.00 -6.05
N THR A 55 19.39 14.19 -6.01
CA THR A 55 20.29 14.15 -4.87
C THR A 55 20.96 15.50 -4.61
N ASN A 56 20.65 16.10 -3.47
CA ASN A 56 21.42 17.20 -2.92
C ASN A 56 22.69 16.64 -2.27
N ARG A 57 23.78 16.66 -3.04
CA ARG A 57 25.08 16.11 -2.61
C ARG A 57 25.66 16.83 -1.39
N THR A 58 25.42 18.13 -1.27
CA THR A 58 25.92 18.95 -0.17
C THR A 58 25.26 18.53 1.14
N VAL A 59 23.93 18.48 1.18
CA VAL A 59 23.18 18.06 2.37
C VAL A 59 23.42 16.59 2.64
N THR A 60 23.42 15.72 1.62
CA THR A 60 23.71 14.28 1.79
C THR A 60 25.07 14.07 2.47
N LYS A 61 26.11 14.79 2.04
CA LYS A 61 27.43 14.72 2.68
C LYS A 61 27.44 15.29 4.10
N PHE A 62 26.60 16.28 4.39
CA PHE A 62 26.52 16.87 5.72
C PHE A 62 25.83 15.94 6.73
N VAL A 63 24.78 15.22 6.32
CA VAL A 63 24.01 14.34 7.21
C VAL A 63 24.57 12.92 7.32
N GLN A 64 25.58 12.56 6.52
CA GLN A 64 26.23 11.26 6.53
C GLN A 64 27.74 11.36 6.80
N ASP A 65 28.25 10.58 7.74
CA ASP A 65 29.69 10.33 7.86
C ASP A 65 30.16 9.32 6.81
N GLY A 66 30.36 9.77 5.56
CA GLY A 66 30.94 8.95 4.49
C GLY A 66 30.37 9.18 3.09
N LEU A 67 30.69 8.28 2.17
CA LEU A 67 30.07 8.25 0.84
C LEU A 67 28.65 7.67 0.95
N PRO A 68 27.64 8.24 0.26
CA PRO A 68 26.29 7.69 0.28
C PRO A 68 26.30 6.26 -0.21
N LYS A 69 25.82 5.36 0.65
CA LYS A 69 25.71 3.93 0.35
C LYS A 69 24.70 3.70 -0.78
N ASP A 70 23.62 4.47 -0.77
CA ASP A 70 22.53 4.38 -1.73
C ASP A 70 22.47 5.68 -2.53
N ASN A 71 23.00 5.68 -3.76
CA ASN A 71 22.90 6.87 -4.61
C ASN A 71 21.52 6.88 -5.28
N PHE A 72 20.60 7.69 -4.77
CA PHE A 72 19.28 7.89 -5.39
C PHE A 72 19.30 8.79 -6.63
N GLY A 73 20.46 9.32 -7.07
CA GLY A 73 20.60 10.05 -8.34
C GLY A 73 19.48 11.07 -8.61
N LYS A 74 18.53 10.69 -9.47
CA LYS A 74 17.22 11.35 -9.62
C LYS A 74 16.09 10.35 -9.40
N VAL A 75 15.06 10.75 -8.67
CA VAL A 75 13.85 9.95 -8.47
C VAL A 75 12.62 10.72 -8.95
N GLU A 76 11.67 10.02 -9.56
CA GLU A 76 10.39 10.58 -9.96
C GLU A 76 9.26 9.73 -9.41
N PHE A 77 8.37 10.35 -8.64
CA PHE A 77 7.15 9.73 -8.11
C PHE A 77 5.95 10.20 -8.93
N THR A 78 5.25 9.26 -9.55
CA THR A 78 4.05 9.54 -10.35
C THR A 78 2.84 8.81 -9.81
N ARG A 79 1.69 9.47 -9.91
CA ARG A 79 0.39 8.82 -9.67
C ARG A 79 0.12 7.89 -10.84
N ASP A 80 -0.04 6.60 -10.55
CA ASP A 80 -0.30 5.55 -11.53
C ASP A 80 -1.32 4.59 -10.91
N GLU A 81 -2.53 4.52 -11.48
CA GLU A 81 -3.63 3.69 -10.99
C GLU A 81 -3.34 2.18 -11.13
N ALA A 82 -2.63 1.80 -12.20
CA ALA A 82 -2.26 0.41 -12.43
C ALA A 82 -1.19 -0.03 -11.42
N ALA A 83 -0.19 0.82 -11.15
CA ALA A 83 0.79 0.62 -10.09
C ALA A 83 0.12 0.56 -8.71
N THR A 84 -0.83 1.47 -8.44
CA THR A 84 -1.63 1.49 -7.20
C THR A 84 -2.38 0.18 -6.99
N THR A 85 -3.03 -0.34 -8.03
CA THR A 85 -3.75 -1.62 -7.97
C THR A 85 -2.79 -2.77 -7.67
N ARG A 86 -1.65 -2.85 -8.38
CA ARG A 86 -0.65 -3.90 -8.19
C ARG A 86 -0.04 -3.88 -6.78
N ILE A 87 0.38 -2.71 -6.29
CA ILE A 87 1.02 -2.60 -4.98
C ILE A 87 0.04 -2.88 -3.86
N THR A 88 -1.20 -2.41 -3.97
CA THR A 88 -2.23 -2.67 -2.96
C THR A 88 -2.53 -4.17 -2.85
N ALA A 89 -2.77 -4.84 -3.98
CA ALA A 89 -3.01 -6.28 -4.00
C ALA A 89 -1.80 -7.06 -3.45
N ALA A 90 -0.58 -6.65 -3.79
CA ALA A 90 0.64 -7.28 -3.31
C ALA A 90 0.83 -7.09 -1.78
N LEU A 91 0.47 -5.92 -1.24
CA LEU A 91 0.49 -5.65 0.19
C LEU A 91 -0.58 -6.45 0.94
N GLU A 92 -1.78 -6.59 0.38
CA GLU A 92 -2.85 -7.42 0.95
C GLU A 92 -2.48 -8.91 1.00
N ASP A 93 -1.87 -9.43 -0.06
CA ASP A 93 -1.32 -10.79 -0.11
C ASP A 93 -0.19 -10.96 0.91
N LEU A 94 0.72 -10.00 1.00
CA LEU A 94 1.81 -10.01 1.99
C LEU A 94 1.27 -10.02 3.42
N VAL A 95 0.32 -9.14 3.75
CA VAL A 95 -0.35 -9.10 5.06
C VAL A 95 -1.04 -10.44 5.37
N SER A 96 -1.71 -11.05 4.39
CA SER A 96 -2.39 -12.34 4.56
C SER A 96 -1.38 -13.45 4.87
N LYS A 97 -0.28 -13.53 4.11
CA LYS A 97 0.81 -14.51 4.35
C LYS A 97 1.53 -14.30 5.67
N ILE A 98 1.65 -13.05 6.12
CA ILE A 98 2.27 -12.70 7.40
C ILE A 98 1.36 -13.11 8.57
N ALA A 99 0.04 -12.90 8.45
CA ALA A 99 -0.93 -13.31 9.47
C ALA A 99 -0.86 -14.81 9.79
N GLU A 100 -0.54 -15.64 8.79
CA GLU A 100 -0.35 -17.09 8.95
C GLU A 100 0.92 -17.46 9.77
N ARG A 101 1.91 -16.56 9.87
CA ARG A 101 3.21 -16.79 10.54
C ARG A 101 3.23 -16.38 12.02
N GLY A 102 2.38 -15.43 12.41
CA GLY A 102 2.03 -15.17 13.82
C GLY A 102 3.11 -14.57 14.73
N LYS A 103 4.12 -13.84 14.23
CA LYS A 103 5.14 -13.20 15.09
C LYS A 103 4.69 -11.80 15.60
N PRO A 104 5.28 -11.26 16.68
CA PRO A 104 4.94 -9.91 17.17
C PRO A 104 5.24 -8.78 16.17
N ASN A 105 6.44 -8.78 15.58
CA ASN A 105 6.84 -7.78 14.57
C ASN A 105 5.93 -7.82 13.32
N ASP A 106 5.37 -8.99 13.04
CA ASP A 106 4.44 -9.23 11.93
C ASP A 106 3.11 -8.50 12.18
N VAL A 107 2.63 -8.45 13.43
CA VAL A 107 1.40 -7.72 13.79
C VAL A 107 1.55 -6.21 13.61
N GLU A 108 2.73 -5.67 13.90
CA GLU A 108 2.98 -4.24 13.79
C GLU A 108 3.17 -3.79 12.35
N PHE A 109 3.85 -4.60 11.53
CA PHE A 109 3.88 -4.42 10.09
C PHE A 109 2.47 -4.49 9.47
N MET A 110 1.66 -5.47 9.87
CA MET A 110 0.26 -5.56 9.44
C MET A 110 -0.55 -4.33 9.84
N ARG A 111 -0.28 -3.71 11.00
CA ARG A 111 -0.92 -2.44 11.40
C ARG A 111 -0.44 -1.26 10.56
N GLY A 112 0.85 -1.19 10.23
CA GLY A 112 1.40 -0.12 9.38
C GLY A 112 0.87 -0.18 7.95
N VAL A 113 0.69 -1.38 7.40
CA VAL A 113 0.17 -1.59 6.04
C VAL A 113 -1.35 -1.33 5.92
N LYS A 114 -2.09 -1.26 7.04
CA LYS A 114 -3.53 -0.91 7.01
C LYS A 114 -3.79 0.51 6.52
N ALA A 115 -2.85 1.44 6.70
CA ALA A 115 -2.98 2.84 6.32
C ALA A 115 -1.88 3.22 5.31
N VAL A 116 -2.25 3.22 4.03
CA VAL A 116 -1.36 3.63 2.94
C VAL A 116 -1.73 5.06 2.55
N TYR A 117 -0.76 5.97 2.59
CA TYR A 117 -0.97 7.41 2.39
C TYR A 117 -0.70 7.86 0.95
N ALA A 118 0.17 7.14 0.24
CA ALA A 118 0.45 7.38 -1.16
C ALA A 118 0.85 6.09 -1.86
N THR A 119 0.42 5.91 -3.11
CA THR A 119 0.83 4.80 -3.98
C THR A 119 1.04 5.31 -5.39
N GLY A 120 1.89 4.63 -6.15
CA GLY A 120 2.09 4.96 -7.54
C GLY A 120 3.29 4.26 -8.13
N ARG A 121 3.85 4.87 -9.18
CA ARG A 121 5.07 4.41 -9.82
C ARG A 121 6.24 5.29 -9.39
N MET A 122 7.37 4.66 -9.14
CA MET A 122 8.64 5.32 -8.91
C MET A 122 9.59 4.98 -10.05
N LYS A 123 10.25 5.99 -10.58
CA LYS A 123 11.40 5.82 -11.47
C LYS A 123 12.65 6.34 -10.77
N LEU A 124 13.67 5.51 -10.70
CA LEU A 124 14.96 5.87 -10.13
C LEU A 124 16.02 5.84 -11.24
N ASP A 125 16.62 7.01 -11.51
CA ASP A 125 17.71 7.20 -12.46
C ASP A 125 19.02 7.42 -11.71
N ARG A 126 19.92 6.44 -11.79
CA ARG A 126 21.27 6.48 -11.24
C ARG A 126 22.28 6.64 -12.36
N SER A 127 23.53 6.93 -12.02
CA SER A 127 24.58 7.20 -13.01
C SER A 127 24.91 6.02 -13.95
N LYS A 128 24.55 4.78 -13.59
CA LYS A 128 24.87 3.58 -14.37
C LYS A 128 23.66 2.70 -14.69
N ASP A 129 22.51 3.00 -14.11
CA ASP A 129 21.32 2.18 -14.13
C ASP A 129 20.07 3.04 -13.95
N SER A 130 18.96 2.57 -14.48
CA SER A 130 17.64 3.12 -14.26
C SER A 130 16.72 1.97 -13.91
N PHE A 131 15.85 2.15 -12.93
CA PHE A 131 14.84 1.17 -12.59
C PHE A 131 13.49 1.82 -12.37
N GLU A 132 12.45 1.05 -12.64
CA GLU A 132 11.07 1.41 -12.33
C GLU A 132 10.49 0.40 -11.35
N ALA A 133 9.71 0.91 -10.40
CA ALA A 133 9.09 0.12 -9.36
C ALA A 133 7.71 0.68 -9.01
N ASP A 134 6.86 -0.17 -8.46
CA ASP A 134 5.65 0.28 -7.78
C ASP A 134 6.05 0.69 -6.35
N PHE A 135 5.43 1.73 -5.79
CA PHE A 135 5.72 2.16 -4.42
C PHE A 135 4.45 2.35 -3.58
N ALA A 136 4.63 2.25 -2.27
CA ALA A 136 3.64 2.65 -1.27
C ALA A 136 4.32 3.41 -0.11
N LEU A 137 3.69 4.49 0.34
CA LEU A 137 4.07 5.23 1.54
C LEU A 137 3.14 4.81 2.68
N ILE A 138 3.71 4.29 3.76
CA ILE A 138 2.99 3.87 4.95
C ILE A 138 3.55 4.55 6.20
N THR A 139 2.84 4.46 7.31
CA THR A 139 3.37 4.86 8.63
C THR A 139 3.41 3.65 9.55
N MET A 140 4.53 3.43 10.22
CA MET A 140 4.74 2.36 11.19
C MET A 140 5.55 2.91 12.37
N PHE A 141 5.09 2.71 13.62
CA PHE A 141 5.72 3.27 14.84
C PHE A 141 5.95 4.79 14.85
N GLY A 142 5.11 5.55 14.16
CA GLY A 142 5.30 7.00 14.01
C GLY A 142 6.41 7.37 13.01
N GLU A 143 6.97 6.40 12.30
CA GLU A 143 7.95 6.58 11.25
C GLU A 143 7.27 6.39 9.88
N GLN A 144 7.67 7.20 8.90
CA GLN A 144 7.17 7.04 7.54
C GLN A 144 8.09 6.12 6.76
N LEU A 145 7.51 5.14 6.07
CA LEU A 145 8.25 4.15 5.31
C LEU A 145 7.80 4.16 3.86
N LEU A 146 8.78 4.08 2.96
CA LEU A 146 8.61 3.86 1.54
C LEU A 146 8.85 2.38 1.26
N ILE A 147 7.79 1.69 0.87
CA ILE A 147 7.86 0.32 0.37
C ILE A 147 8.03 0.39 -1.14
N ILE A 148 9.08 -0.25 -1.65
CA ILE A 148 9.39 -0.34 -3.07
C ILE A 148 9.23 -1.79 -3.51
N ARG A 149 8.45 -2.00 -4.57
CA ARG A 149 8.26 -3.31 -5.20
C ARG A 149 8.74 -3.26 -6.64
N ALA A 150 9.79 -4.01 -6.93
CA ALA A 150 10.36 -4.16 -8.27
C ALA A 150 10.28 -5.63 -8.75
N GLY A 151 10.67 -5.86 -10.00
CA GLY A 151 10.69 -7.21 -10.59
C GLY A 151 9.34 -7.66 -11.15
N THR A 152 9.16 -8.97 -11.34
CA THR A 152 7.94 -9.55 -11.92
C THR A 152 7.00 -10.08 -10.84
N GLU A 153 5.73 -10.31 -11.18
CA GLU A 153 4.75 -10.87 -10.23
C GLU A 153 5.19 -12.20 -9.62
N ALA A 154 5.86 -13.06 -10.39
CA ALA A 154 6.34 -14.35 -9.93
C ALA A 154 7.59 -14.26 -9.03
N LYS A 155 8.36 -13.17 -9.13
CA LYS A 155 9.60 -12.96 -8.37
C LYS A 155 9.72 -11.47 -8.01
N PRO A 156 8.87 -10.98 -7.09
CA PRO A 156 8.96 -9.60 -6.65
C PRO A 156 10.19 -9.41 -5.77
N SER A 157 10.85 -8.28 -5.93
CA SER A 157 11.84 -7.77 -4.98
C SER A 157 11.20 -6.69 -4.15
N TRP A 158 11.41 -6.75 -2.83
CA TRP A 158 10.87 -5.79 -1.88
C TRP A 158 12.00 -5.07 -1.18
N GLU A 159 11.87 -3.75 -1.10
CA GLU A 159 12.75 -2.88 -0.34
C GLU A 159 11.89 -1.97 0.53
N THR A 160 12.42 -1.61 1.69
CA THR A 160 11.73 -0.73 2.63
C THR A 160 12.73 0.30 3.13
N ASP A 161 12.45 1.55 2.79
CA ASP A 161 13.24 2.69 3.20
C ASP A 161 12.47 3.52 4.22
N ARG A 162 13.19 4.16 5.12
CA ARG A 162 12.67 5.23 5.96
C ARG A 162 12.67 6.51 5.14
N VAL A 163 11.58 7.26 5.26
CA VAL A 163 11.42 8.53 4.58
C VAL A 163 11.08 9.63 5.58
N SER A 164 11.71 10.78 5.39
CA SER A 164 11.39 11.99 6.13
C SER A 164 11.31 13.17 5.18
N PHE A 165 10.46 14.13 5.51
CA PHE A 165 10.22 15.32 4.72
C PHE A 165 10.42 16.55 5.58
N VAL A 166 11.23 17.49 5.08
CA VAL A 166 11.44 18.79 5.70
C VAL A 166 11.01 19.83 4.70
N ARG A 167 9.97 20.57 5.05
CA ARG A 167 9.52 21.72 4.29
C ARG A 167 10.34 22.95 4.65
N ASP A 168 10.85 23.64 3.64
CA ASP A 168 11.40 24.97 3.84
C ASP A 168 10.27 26.00 3.95
N ALA A 169 10.51 27.12 4.62
CA ALA A 169 9.49 28.15 4.87
C ALA A 169 8.91 28.73 3.55
N GLU A 170 9.71 28.75 2.49
CA GLU A 170 9.33 29.23 1.17
C GLU A 170 8.92 28.08 0.21
N GLY A 171 9.10 26.82 0.61
CA GLY A 171 8.82 25.62 -0.21
C GLY A 171 9.83 25.34 -1.32
N ASP A 172 10.66 26.32 -1.67
CA ASP A 172 11.65 26.23 -2.74
C ASP A 172 12.84 25.32 -2.38
N HIS A 173 13.06 25.06 -1.10
CA HIS A 173 14.13 24.19 -0.60
C HIS A 173 13.63 22.98 0.18
N ASP A 174 12.45 22.46 -0.19
CA ASP A 174 11.94 21.22 0.37
C ASP A 174 12.93 20.07 0.22
N LEU A 175 13.18 19.36 1.32
CA LEU A 175 14.11 18.23 1.39
C LEU A 175 13.37 16.94 1.70
N LEU A 176 13.63 15.92 0.90
CA LEU A 176 13.18 14.55 1.09
C LEU A 176 14.38 13.68 1.45
N PHE A 177 14.34 13.02 2.60
CA PHE A 177 15.38 12.10 3.06
C PHE A 177 14.90 10.67 2.86
N ILE A 178 15.66 9.84 2.14
CA ILE A 178 15.36 8.41 1.94
C ILE A 178 16.57 7.57 2.35
N GLY A 179 16.36 6.50 3.11
CA GLY A 179 17.42 5.55 3.43
C GLY A 179 17.02 4.43 4.40
N THR A 180 17.92 3.49 4.61
CA THR A 180 17.62 2.21 5.26
C THR A 180 17.72 2.24 6.80
N ASP A 181 18.38 3.24 7.41
CA ASP A 181 18.54 3.30 8.88
C ASP A 181 18.69 4.75 9.42
N THR A 182 17.77 5.15 10.32
CA THR A 182 17.83 6.43 11.06
C THR A 182 18.90 6.48 12.13
N LYS A 183 19.30 5.33 12.70
CA LYS A 183 20.27 5.27 13.80
C LYS A 183 21.70 5.31 13.30
N GLU A 184 21.95 4.81 12.10
CA GLU A 184 23.28 4.85 11.46
C GLU A 184 23.49 6.07 10.55
N GLY A 185 22.48 6.95 10.40
CA GLY A 185 22.60 8.20 9.65
C GLY A 185 22.80 8.02 8.15
N LYS A 186 22.27 6.94 7.55
CA LYS A 186 22.48 6.62 6.12
C LYS A 186 21.31 7.10 5.26
N PHE A 187 21.16 8.42 5.11
CA PHE A 187 20.13 9.04 4.25
C PHE A 187 20.68 9.74 3.03
N THR A 188 20.03 9.55 1.89
CA THR A 188 20.19 10.46 0.77
C THR A 188 19.20 11.60 0.91
N ALA A 189 19.72 12.82 0.93
CA ALA A 189 18.91 14.02 0.87
C ALA A 189 18.63 14.36 -0.60
N LEU A 190 17.36 14.49 -0.92
CA LEU A 190 16.84 14.86 -2.23
C LEU A 190 16.20 16.24 -2.14
N GLN A 191 16.38 17.04 -3.17
CA GLN A 191 15.69 18.31 -3.40
C GLN A 191 14.82 18.22 -4.65
N ARG A 192 13.91 19.16 -4.85
CA ARG A 192 13.14 19.25 -6.09
C ARG A 192 14.08 19.40 -7.29
N ASP A 193 13.83 18.64 -8.36
CA ASP A 193 14.64 18.68 -9.58
C ASP A 193 14.58 20.08 -10.21
N GLY A 194 15.76 20.65 -10.52
CA GLY A 194 15.86 21.97 -11.17
C GLY A 194 15.88 23.17 -10.22
N VAL A 195 15.82 22.95 -8.89
CA VAL A 195 16.14 23.99 -7.90
C VAL A 195 17.67 24.19 -7.87
N LYS A 196 18.12 25.43 -8.09
CA LYS A 196 19.55 25.80 -8.12
C LYS A 196 20.00 26.45 -6.83
#